data_AF-A0A8D8Z1U5-F1
#
_entry.id   AF-A0A8D8Z1U5-F1
#
_cell.length_a   1.000
_cell.length_b   1.000
_cell.length_c   1.000
_cell.angle_alpha   90.00
_cell.angle_beta   90.00
_cell.angle_gamma   90.00
#
_symmetry.space_group_name_H-M   'P 1'
#
loop_
_entity.id
_entity.type
_entity.pdbx_description
1 polymer ?
#
loop_
_entity_poly.entity_id
_entity_poly.type
_entity_poly.pdbx_seq_one_letter_code
_entity_poly.pdbx_strand_id
1 'polypeptide(L)'
;MKKNHGYIFLPLEIEALERQELQVVATKDVMRDFLKLCQTSSEGDFNQRVLKLSHIWSEYNAVLKDIDEDLFLKSHDFFECVFKYALQTIFDEKWADLDAAERESLKQKIQSCQEILKEKNLPDAQDVSNVLEIVDQPWQHPSFDKMFEDQETLDETQNYYQKEEGNIFIERIRIMCSSGCEDLAYKLIQKCYPLSNEKFKTVLHDIRIILMVSQESLDMLTQELNQLSSSEGVEFIKRLTQYEKMDKDKVCHYMSNIHSRIGTVLLRAIHLIMVNFMGKPEVDGNFIELCVFWVDRIFSKNKKSNLIQSLGDMSNSSAHLFILIEEIMKKSADIDLPFCIDLFTRATTISINEFSSTKISKEVKKKHSQTLCARFLRLAKLFNSCRGIKKECLLTAFTLYPTQELLKELIDFLQPQVTIKQELLRLHTSRAQCFESQRSYV
;
A
#
# COMPACT_ATOMS: atom_id res chain seq x y z
N MET A 1 13.25 -11.35 -13.53
CA MET A 1 12.57 -11.45 -12.22
C MET A 1 11.43 -10.45 -12.15
N LYS A 2 10.17 -10.89 -12.06
CA LYS A 2 9.07 -10.00 -11.63
C LYS A 2 9.45 -9.51 -10.23
N LYS A 3 9.46 -8.19 -9.98
CA LYS A 3 9.70 -7.64 -8.64
C LYS A 3 8.54 -8.06 -7.75
N ASN A 4 8.68 -9.21 -7.09
CA ASN A 4 7.63 -9.74 -6.23
C ASN A 4 7.74 -9.05 -4.87
N HIS A 5 7.24 -7.82 -4.79
CA HIS A 5 7.28 -6.99 -3.57
C HIS A 5 6.51 -7.62 -2.39
N GLY A 6 5.77 -8.71 -2.62
CA GLY A 6 5.03 -9.44 -1.58
C GLY A 6 5.78 -10.61 -0.96
N TYR A 7 7.06 -10.82 -1.27
CA TYR A 7 7.76 -12.05 -0.86
C TYR A 7 7.68 -12.31 0.64
N ILE A 8 7.66 -11.28 1.51
CA ILE A 8 7.53 -11.48 2.96
C ILE A 8 6.21 -12.18 3.35
N PHE A 9 5.13 -11.98 2.59
CA PHE A 9 3.83 -12.64 2.81
C PHE A 9 3.72 -14.00 2.13
N LEU A 10 4.63 -14.34 1.21
CA LEU A 10 4.55 -15.60 0.48
C LEU A 10 5.21 -16.73 1.28
N PRO A 11 4.64 -17.94 1.27
CA PRO A 11 5.32 -19.12 1.81
C PRO A 11 6.63 -19.36 1.05
N LEU A 12 7.46 -20.26 1.58
CA LEU A 12 8.57 -20.80 0.80
C LEU A 12 8.02 -21.34 -0.54
N GLU A 13 8.71 -21.07 -1.65
CA GLU A 13 8.26 -21.41 -3.01
C GLU A 13 8.41 -22.92 -3.32
N ILE A 14 7.94 -23.77 -2.40
CA ILE A 14 7.99 -25.23 -2.45
C ILE A 14 7.35 -25.77 -3.74
N GLU A 15 6.21 -25.20 -4.16
CA GLU A 15 5.55 -25.59 -5.42
C GLU A 15 6.37 -25.25 -6.68
N ALA A 16 7.20 -24.20 -6.63
CA ALA A 16 8.07 -23.85 -7.75
C ALA A 16 9.23 -24.85 -7.86
N LEU A 17 9.76 -25.29 -6.71
CA LEU A 17 10.78 -26.35 -6.64
C LEU A 17 10.26 -27.67 -7.21
N GLU A 18 9.00 -28.04 -6.94
CA GLU A 18 8.38 -29.26 -7.51
C GLU A 18 8.38 -29.27 -9.05
N ARG A 19 8.34 -28.10 -9.68
CA ARG A 19 8.33 -27.94 -11.14
C ARG A 19 9.72 -27.74 -11.73
N GLN A 20 10.75 -27.60 -10.90
CA GLN A 20 12.11 -27.33 -11.34
C GLN A 20 12.75 -28.60 -11.88
N GLU A 21 13.09 -28.60 -13.18
CA GLU A 21 13.91 -29.65 -13.77
C GLU A 21 15.38 -29.45 -13.41
N LEU A 22 15.79 -30.00 -12.26
CA LEU A 22 17.20 -30.04 -11.89
C LEU A 22 17.97 -31.00 -12.81
N GLN A 23 19.17 -30.64 -13.23
CA GLN A 23 19.95 -31.45 -14.19
C GLN A 23 20.68 -32.62 -13.52
N VAL A 24 20.91 -32.55 -12.21
CA VAL A 24 21.65 -33.55 -11.44
C VAL A 24 20.67 -34.41 -10.64
N VAL A 25 20.73 -35.73 -10.86
CA VAL A 25 19.83 -36.72 -10.21
C VAL A 25 19.92 -36.63 -8.69
N ALA A 26 21.14 -36.51 -8.13
CA ALA A 26 21.34 -36.41 -6.70
C ALA A 26 20.65 -35.16 -6.09
N THR A 27 20.67 -34.01 -6.77
CA THR A 27 19.94 -32.82 -6.30
C THR A 27 18.43 -33.03 -6.30
N LYS A 28 17.88 -33.84 -7.22
CA LYS A 28 16.44 -34.17 -7.23
C LYS A 28 16.03 -35.01 -6.03
N ASP A 29 16.87 -35.95 -5.61
CA ASP A 29 16.57 -36.81 -4.47
C ASP A 29 16.60 -36.01 -3.16
N VAL A 30 17.63 -35.19 -2.95
CA VAL A 30 17.70 -34.28 -1.79
C VAL A 30 16.54 -33.29 -1.79
N MET A 31 16.18 -32.73 -2.95
CA MET A 31 15.02 -31.85 -3.08
C MET A 31 13.73 -32.57 -2.71
N ARG A 32 13.53 -33.82 -3.17
CA ARG A 32 12.34 -34.62 -2.83
C ARG A 32 12.24 -34.85 -1.33
N ASP A 33 13.35 -35.14 -0.66
CA ASP A 33 13.34 -35.38 0.79
C ASP A 33 13.14 -34.09 1.58
N PHE A 34 13.66 -32.96 1.10
CA PHE A 34 13.33 -31.64 1.64
C PHE A 34 11.84 -31.30 1.48
N LEU A 35 11.24 -31.56 0.32
CA LEU A 35 9.81 -31.33 0.10
C LEU A 35 8.95 -32.17 1.07
N LYS A 36 9.32 -33.43 1.32
CA LYS A 36 8.66 -34.27 2.34
C LYS A 36 8.81 -33.70 3.76
N LEU A 37 9.98 -33.16 4.09
CA LEU A 37 10.20 -32.49 5.37
C LEU A 37 9.25 -31.31 5.53
N CYS A 38 9.13 -30.46 4.51
CA CYS A 38 8.21 -29.32 4.54
C CYS A 38 6.73 -29.72 4.65
N GLN A 39 6.32 -30.83 4.03
CA GLN A 39 4.93 -31.33 4.10
C GLN A 39 4.57 -31.96 5.45
N THR A 40 5.54 -32.56 6.15
CA THR A 40 5.32 -33.29 7.42
C THR A 40 5.56 -32.44 8.66
N SER A 41 6.01 -31.19 8.50
CA SER A 41 6.45 -30.34 9.61
C SER A 41 5.32 -29.67 10.39
N SER A 42 4.08 -29.63 9.88
CA SER A 42 2.93 -29.06 10.59
C SER A 42 2.45 -29.90 11.78
N GLU A 43 2.82 -31.19 11.85
CA GLU A 43 2.36 -32.14 12.88
C GLU A 43 3.51 -32.84 13.63
N GLY A 44 4.78 -32.58 13.26
CA GLY A 44 5.95 -33.28 13.78
C GLY A 44 6.61 -32.64 15.00
N ASP A 45 7.31 -33.46 15.79
CA ASP A 45 8.21 -33.04 16.87
C ASP A 45 9.34 -32.11 16.35
N PHE A 46 9.63 -31.03 17.08
CA PHE A 46 10.62 -30.03 16.69
C PHE A 46 12.02 -30.63 16.56
N ASN A 47 12.39 -31.52 17.48
CA ASN A 47 13.71 -32.18 17.43
C ASN A 47 13.83 -33.06 16.18
N GLN A 48 12.78 -33.81 15.83
CA GLN A 48 12.76 -34.57 14.58
C GLN A 48 12.89 -33.68 13.34
N ARG A 49 12.30 -32.48 13.35
CA ARG A 49 12.46 -31.50 12.27
C ARG A 49 13.92 -31.08 12.12
N VAL A 50 14.61 -30.79 13.22
CA VAL A 50 16.03 -30.40 13.24
C VAL A 50 16.94 -31.54 12.76
N LEU A 51 16.67 -32.76 13.20
CA LEU A 51 17.42 -33.95 12.75
C LEU A 51 17.28 -34.17 11.25
N LYS A 52 16.04 -34.09 10.72
CA LYS A 52 15.79 -34.20 9.28
C LYS A 52 16.46 -33.06 8.50
N LEU A 53 16.39 -31.83 8.99
CA LEU A 53 17.07 -30.69 8.38
C LEU A 53 18.60 -30.88 8.34
N SER A 54 19.18 -31.39 9.43
CA SER A 54 20.62 -31.72 9.50
C SER A 54 21.02 -32.78 8.47
N HIS A 55 20.15 -33.77 8.24
CA HIS A 55 20.34 -34.76 7.19
C HIS A 55 20.29 -34.13 5.80
N ILE A 56 19.29 -33.29 5.50
CA ILE A 56 19.17 -32.55 4.23
C ILE A 56 20.42 -31.71 3.95
N TRP A 57 20.93 -30.97 4.94
CA TRP A 57 22.19 -30.23 4.77
C TRP A 57 23.37 -31.14 4.47
N SER A 58 23.46 -32.30 5.14
CA SER A 58 24.53 -33.25 4.92
C SER A 58 24.52 -33.82 3.50
N GLU A 59 23.34 -34.16 2.98
CA GLU A 59 23.20 -34.65 1.60
C GLU A 59 23.41 -33.54 0.58
N TYR A 60 22.86 -32.35 0.83
CA TYR A 60 23.06 -31.18 -0.01
C TYR A 60 24.54 -30.82 -0.13
N ASN A 61 25.29 -30.85 0.98
CA ASN A 61 26.73 -30.61 0.96
C ASN A 61 27.51 -31.64 0.13
N ALA A 62 27.07 -32.91 0.11
CA ALA A 62 27.68 -33.92 -0.75
C ALA A 62 27.47 -33.57 -2.23
N VAL A 63 26.24 -33.18 -2.59
CA VAL A 63 25.91 -32.72 -3.95
C VAL A 63 26.67 -31.44 -4.31
N LEU A 64 26.73 -30.47 -3.39
CA LEU A 64 27.33 -29.17 -3.60
C LEU A 64 28.83 -29.27 -3.96
N LYS A 65 29.55 -30.24 -3.38
CA LYS A 65 30.95 -30.52 -3.71
C LYS A 65 31.13 -30.86 -5.20
N ASP A 66 30.20 -31.62 -5.76
CA ASP A 66 30.30 -32.19 -7.10
C ASP A 66 29.74 -31.26 -8.20
N ILE A 67 28.89 -30.30 -7.87
CA ILE A 67 28.33 -29.35 -8.85
C ILE A 67 29.27 -28.17 -9.11
N ASP A 68 29.28 -27.67 -10.35
CA ASP A 68 29.97 -26.44 -10.74
C ASP A 68 29.10 -25.19 -10.48
N GLU A 69 29.65 -24.01 -10.77
CA GLU A 69 28.98 -22.73 -10.56
C GLU A 69 27.69 -22.59 -11.41
N ASP A 70 27.68 -23.05 -12.66
CA ASP A 70 26.50 -22.97 -13.54
C ASP A 70 25.36 -23.85 -13.01
N LEU A 71 25.68 -25.06 -12.55
CA LEU A 71 24.72 -25.96 -11.91
C LEU A 71 24.24 -25.45 -10.56
N PHE A 72 25.10 -24.79 -9.79
CA PHE A 72 24.70 -24.11 -8.55
C PHE A 72 23.70 -22.99 -8.85
N LEU A 73 23.99 -22.11 -9.81
CA LEU A 73 23.08 -21.04 -10.21
C LEU A 73 21.71 -21.58 -10.69
N LYS A 74 21.70 -22.71 -11.39
CA LYS A 74 20.46 -23.40 -11.81
C LYS A 74 19.70 -24.04 -10.64
N SER A 75 20.34 -24.28 -9.50
CA SER A 75 19.74 -24.87 -8.29
C SER A 75 19.66 -23.88 -7.12
N HIS A 76 19.92 -22.59 -7.36
CA HIS A 76 19.98 -21.55 -6.33
C HIS A 76 18.65 -21.39 -5.59
N ASP A 77 17.51 -21.50 -6.28
CA ASP A 77 16.18 -21.46 -5.67
C ASP A 77 16.01 -22.56 -4.60
N PHE A 78 16.59 -23.75 -4.83
CA PHE A 78 16.58 -24.84 -3.86
C PHE A 78 17.44 -24.50 -2.64
N PHE A 79 18.65 -23.98 -2.87
CA PHE A 79 19.52 -23.49 -1.79
C PHE A 79 18.82 -22.43 -0.94
N GLU A 80 18.21 -21.41 -1.55
CA GLU A 80 17.49 -20.36 -0.83
C GLU A 80 16.35 -20.93 0.02
N CYS A 81 15.64 -21.95 -0.48
CA CYS A 81 14.55 -22.58 0.28
C CYS A 81 15.06 -23.35 1.50
N VAL A 82 16.12 -24.15 1.34
CA VAL A 82 16.75 -24.88 2.47
C VAL A 82 17.30 -23.88 3.49
N PHE A 83 17.94 -22.81 3.01
CA PHE A 83 18.50 -21.75 3.84
C PHE A 83 17.42 -21.01 4.66
N LYS A 84 16.34 -20.54 4.02
CA LYS A 84 15.22 -19.89 4.71
C LYS A 84 14.52 -20.83 5.68
N TYR A 85 14.36 -22.11 5.34
CA TYR A 85 13.79 -23.10 6.24
C TYR A 85 14.68 -23.34 7.47
N ALA A 86 16.00 -23.33 7.30
CA ALA A 86 16.94 -23.40 8.41
C ALA A 86 16.84 -22.18 9.32
N LEU A 87 16.75 -20.96 8.76
CA LEU A 87 16.52 -19.74 9.54
C LEU A 87 15.22 -19.80 10.34
N GLN A 88 14.12 -20.23 9.73
CA GLN A 88 12.84 -20.42 10.43
C GLN A 88 12.95 -21.42 11.59
N THR A 89 13.76 -22.47 11.42
CA THR A 89 14.00 -23.47 12.47
C THR A 89 14.88 -22.93 13.59
N ILE A 90 15.92 -22.17 13.25
CA ILE A 90 16.85 -21.54 14.22
C ILE A 90 16.15 -20.44 15.01
N PHE A 91 15.27 -19.67 14.38
CA PHE A 91 14.51 -18.61 15.04
C PHE A 91 13.29 -19.12 15.82
N ASP A 92 12.88 -20.37 15.67
CA ASP A 92 11.77 -20.94 16.44
C ASP A 92 12.00 -20.81 17.95
N GLU A 93 10.95 -20.54 18.71
CA GLU A 93 11.02 -20.38 20.17
C GLU A 93 11.58 -21.63 20.87
N LYS A 94 11.37 -22.81 20.28
CA LYS A 94 11.84 -24.11 20.80
C LYS A 94 13.34 -24.33 20.59
N TRP A 95 14.03 -23.47 19.85
CA TRP A 95 15.47 -23.61 19.60
C TRP A 95 16.31 -23.56 20.87
N ALA A 96 15.89 -22.76 21.86
CA ALA A 96 16.60 -22.66 23.14
C ALA A 96 16.58 -23.97 23.95
N ASP A 97 15.50 -24.75 23.79
CA ASP A 97 15.24 -26.01 24.49
C ASP A 97 15.87 -27.23 23.78
N LEU A 98 16.40 -27.03 22.58
CA LEU A 98 17.01 -28.08 21.78
C LEU A 98 18.30 -28.60 22.43
N ASP A 99 18.52 -29.91 22.32
CA ASP A 99 19.74 -30.54 22.83
C ASP A 99 21.00 -29.91 22.22
N ALA A 100 22.03 -29.73 23.05
CA ALA A 100 23.27 -29.09 22.62
C ALA A 100 23.97 -29.87 21.50
N ALA A 101 23.90 -31.21 21.51
CA ALA A 101 24.49 -32.04 20.47
C ALA A 101 23.72 -31.94 19.15
N GLU A 102 22.39 -31.80 19.19
CA GLU A 102 21.57 -31.60 17.98
C GLU A 102 21.82 -30.23 17.35
N ARG A 103 21.93 -29.17 18.17
CA ARG A 103 22.32 -27.82 17.70
C ARG A 103 23.71 -27.82 17.06
N GLU A 104 24.69 -28.39 17.75
CA GLU A 104 26.06 -28.48 17.27
C GLU A 104 26.13 -29.31 15.98
N SER A 105 25.34 -30.39 15.86
CA SER A 105 25.25 -31.19 14.65
C SER A 105 24.77 -30.36 13.46
N LEU A 106 23.65 -29.65 13.59
CA LEU A 106 23.13 -28.78 12.51
C LEU A 106 24.14 -27.69 12.14
N LYS A 107 24.73 -27.04 13.14
CA LYS A 107 25.76 -26.00 12.96
C LYS A 107 26.95 -26.50 12.15
N GLN A 108 27.47 -27.69 12.46
CA GLN A 108 28.57 -28.29 11.70
C GLN A 108 28.20 -28.56 10.25
N LYS A 109 26.95 -28.93 9.95
CA LYS A 109 26.50 -29.12 8.56
C LYS A 109 26.39 -27.80 7.82
N ILE A 110 25.89 -26.75 8.46
CA ILE A 110 25.85 -25.40 7.89
C ILE A 110 27.28 -24.86 7.67
N GLN A 111 28.20 -25.09 8.62
CA GLN A 111 29.60 -24.71 8.50
C GLN A 111 30.29 -25.42 7.34
N SER A 112 30.06 -26.73 7.18
CA SER A 112 30.58 -27.45 6.02
C SER A 112 30.04 -26.89 4.69
N CYS A 113 28.81 -26.40 4.65
CA CYS A 113 28.29 -25.71 3.46
C CYS A 113 29.06 -24.41 3.19
N GLN A 114 29.27 -23.59 4.22
CA GLN A 114 30.04 -22.34 4.12
C GLN A 114 31.45 -22.57 3.60
N GLU A 115 32.15 -23.60 4.07
CA GLU A 115 33.47 -23.98 3.60
C GLU A 115 33.46 -24.34 2.11
N ILE A 116 32.50 -25.16 1.66
CA ILE A 116 32.37 -25.55 0.24
C ILE A 116 32.06 -24.33 -0.64
N LEU A 117 31.14 -23.46 -0.23
CA LEU A 117 30.79 -22.24 -0.97
C LEU A 117 31.99 -21.30 -1.08
N LYS A 118 32.77 -21.17 0.00
CA LYS A 118 33.98 -20.35 0.04
C LYS A 118 35.08 -20.91 -0.87
N GLU A 119 35.30 -22.22 -0.85
CA GLU A 119 36.24 -22.88 -1.78
C GLU A 119 35.88 -22.65 -3.25
N LYS A 120 34.57 -22.57 -3.55
CA LYS A 120 34.03 -22.29 -4.88
C LYS A 120 33.89 -20.79 -5.21
N ASN A 121 34.27 -19.89 -4.29
CA ASN A 121 34.12 -18.43 -4.42
C ASN A 121 32.68 -17.94 -4.69
N LEU A 122 31.68 -18.63 -4.13
CA LEU A 122 30.28 -18.25 -4.28
C LEU A 122 29.88 -17.19 -3.23
N PRO A 123 29.10 -16.15 -3.62
CA PRO A 123 28.76 -15.04 -2.72
C PRO A 123 27.92 -15.48 -1.51
N ASP A 124 27.11 -16.54 -1.67
CA ASP A 124 26.28 -17.12 -0.61
C ASP A 124 27.08 -17.61 0.59
N ALA A 125 28.40 -17.82 0.46
CA ALA A 125 29.28 -18.15 1.58
C ALA A 125 29.21 -17.11 2.71
N GLN A 126 29.03 -15.83 2.36
CA GLN A 126 28.91 -14.76 3.36
C GLN A 126 27.57 -14.84 4.10
N ASP A 127 26.48 -15.11 3.40
CA ASP A 127 25.15 -15.26 4.01
C ASP A 127 25.15 -16.44 5.00
N VAL A 128 25.76 -17.58 4.62
CA VAL A 128 25.90 -18.74 5.51
C VAL A 128 26.82 -18.41 6.69
N SER A 129 27.90 -17.65 6.46
CA SER A 129 28.78 -17.19 7.54
C SER A 129 28.03 -16.36 8.57
N ASN A 130 27.16 -15.44 8.13
CA ASN A 130 26.37 -14.60 9.03
C ASN A 130 25.38 -15.43 9.87
N VAL A 131 24.82 -16.51 9.33
CA VAL A 131 23.97 -17.43 10.10
C VAL A 131 24.74 -18.17 11.18
N LEU A 132 25.99 -18.57 10.90
CA LEU A 132 26.85 -19.26 11.87
C LEU A 132 27.21 -18.36 13.07
N GLU A 133 27.20 -17.03 12.91
CA GLU A 133 27.40 -16.09 14.01
C GLU A 133 26.21 -16.03 14.98
N ILE A 134 25.00 -16.40 14.53
CA ILE A 134 23.77 -16.26 15.32
C ILE A 134 23.16 -17.60 15.77
N VAL A 135 23.58 -18.72 15.18
CA VAL A 135 22.96 -20.05 15.41
C VAL A 135 22.95 -20.48 16.88
N ASP A 136 23.97 -20.12 17.67
CA ASP A 136 24.03 -20.51 19.08
C ASP A 136 23.04 -19.73 19.94
N GLN A 137 22.86 -18.44 19.61
CA GLN A 137 22.06 -17.49 20.39
C GLN A 137 21.28 -16.54 19.46
N PRO A 138 20.27 -17.06 18.74
CA PRO A 138 19.63 -16.32 17.65
C PRO A 138 18.85 -15.10 18.12
N TRP A 139 18.50 -15.05 19.41
CA TRP A 139 17.73 -13.97 20.03
C TRP A 139 18.53 -13.14 21.04
N GLN A 140 19.78 -13.47 21.35
CA GLN A 140 20.60 -12.75 22.35
C GLN A 140 21.70 -11.91 21.70
N HIS A 141 21.31 -11.06 20.75
CA HIS A 141 22.26 -10.11 20.15
C HIS A 141 22.49 -8.93 21.12
N PRO A 142 23.74 -8.56 21.49
CA PRO A 142 24.00 -7.47 22.44
C PRO A 142 23.40 -6.12 22.04
N SER A 143 23.20 -5.89 20.75
CA SER A 143 22.55 -4.68 20.24
C SER A 143 21.02 -4.69 20.38
N PHE A 144 20.37 -5.82 20.61
CA PHE A 144 18.90 -5.88 20.72
C PHE A 144 18.38 -5.13 21.93
N ASP A 145 18.94 -5.38 23.11
CA ASP A 145 18.53 -4.68 24.33
C ASP A 145 18.69 -3.17 24.15
N LYS A 146 19.83 -2.74 23.60
CA LYS A 146 20.09 -1.33 23.27
C LYS A 146 19.10 -0.76 22.26
N MET A 147 18.84 -1.48 21.16
CA MET A 147 17.90 -1.04 20.11
C MET A 147 16.45 -0.95 20.60
N PHE A 148 16.04 -1.86 21.48
CA PHE A 148 14.68 -1.88 22.01
C PHE A 148 14.48 -0.86 23.13
N GLU A 149 15.55 -0.47 23.82
CA GLU A 149 15.60 0.58 24.84
C GLU A 149 15.98 1.98 24.31
N ASP A 150 16.17 2.13 22.99
CA ASP A 150 16.60 3.38 22.34
C ASP A 150 17.96 3.93 22.84
N GLN A 151 18.90 3.02 23.16
CA GLN A 151 20.24 3.32 23.68
C GLN A 151 21.36 2.99 22.70
N GLU A 152 21.04 2.50 21.50
CA GLU A 152 22.00 2.12 20.48
C GLU A 152 22.63 3.35 19.79
N THR A 153 23.86 3.16 19.32
CA THR A 153 24.50 4.10 18.39
C THR A 153 24.16 3.76 16.93
N LEU A 154 24.33 4.73 16.04
CA LEU A 154 24.17 4.52 14.60
C LEU A 154 25.12 3.42 14.09
N ASP A 155 26.37 3.42 14.55
CA ASP A 155 27.38 2.43 14.17
C ASP A 155 27.00 1.02 14.64
N GLU A 156 26.45 0.88 15.85
CA GLU A 156 25.93 -0.40 16.35
C GLU A 156 24.77 -0.92 15.50
N THR A 157 23.87 -0.03 15.06
CA THR A 157 22.75 -0.38 14.19
C THR A 157 23.22 -0.78 12.80
N GLN A 158 24.19 -0.04 12.25
CA GLN A 158 24.77 -0.33 10.96
C GLN A 158 25.52 -1.65 10.95
N ASN A 159 26.34 -1.91 11.97
CA ASN A 159 27.07 -3.18 12.11
C ASN A 159 26.12 -4.37 12.24
N TYR A 160 25.04 -4.22 13.02
CA TYR A 160 23.99 -5.24 13.12
C TYR A 160 23.32 -5.49 11.77
N TYR A 161 22.80 -4.43 11.14
CA TYR A 161 22.02 -4.58 9.91
C TYR A 161 22.87 -5.10 8.74
N GLN A 162 24.15 -4.70 8.63
CA GLN A 162 25.05 -5.24 7.60
C GLN A 162 25.28 -6.75 7.69
N LYS A 163 25.22 -7.33 8.90
CA LYS A 163 25.37 -8.77 9.11
C LYS A 163 24.08 -9.54 8.87
N GLU A 164 22.96 -8.99 9.29
CA GLU A 164 21.67 -9.70 9.19
C GLU A 164 20.82 -9.29 7.98
N GLU A 165 21.26 -8.36 7.12
CA GLU A 165 20.47 -7.93 5.96
C GLU A 165 19.98 -9.11 5.10
N GLY A 166 18.81 -8.95 4.48
CA GLY A 166 18.25 -9.91 3.57
C GLY A 166 17.46 -11.01 4.26
N ASN A 167 17.73 -12.27 3.91
CA ASN A 167 16.90 -13.40 4.34
C ASN A 167 16.91 -13.56 5.87
N ILE A 168 18.03 -13.30 6.54
CA ILE A 168 18.13 -13.37 8.00
C ILE A 168 17.15 -12.38 8.66
N PHE A 169 17.24 -11.10 8.29
CA PHE A 169 16.35 -10.05 8.80
C PHE A 169 14.88 -10.34 8.49
N ILE A 170 14.57 -10.79 7.27
CA ILE A 170 13.19 -11.08 6.86
C ILE A 170 12.58 -12.23 7.65
N GLU A 171 13.30 -13.36 7.80
CA GLU A 171 12.79 -14.49 8.59
C GLU A 171 12.66 -14.11 10.07
N ARG A 172 13.59 -13.30 10.60
CA ARG A 172 13.47 -12.77 11.96
C ARG A 172 12.17 -11.97 12.14
N ILE A 173 11.89 -11.03 11.24
CA ILE A 173 10.64 -10.25 11.29
C ILE A 173 9.41 -11.15 11.19
N ARG A 174 9.42 -12.17 10.32
CA ARG A 174 8.32 -13.15 10.20
C ARG A 174 8.06 -13.86 11.53
N ILE A 175 9.10 -14.41 12.15
CA ILE A 175 8.95 -15.13 13.42
C ILE A 175 8.47 -14.18 14.53
N MET A 176 9.07 -13.00 14.66
CA MET A 176 8.63 -12.00 15.66
C MET A 176 7.16 -11.62 15.49
N CYS A 177 6.68 -11.44 14.24
CA CYS A 177 5.28 -11.18 13.98
C CYS A 177 4.40 -12.35 14.40
N SER A 178 4.83 -13.59 14.18
CA SER A 178 4.04 -14.79 14.53
C SER A 178 3.97 -15.07 16.03
N SER A 179 5.01 -14.71 16.79
CA SER A 179 5.13 -14.95 18.23
C SER A 179 4.52 -13.85 19.10
N GLY A 180 3.79 -12.88 18.51
CA GLY A 180 3.18 -11.77 19.24
C GLY A 180 4.14 -10.64 19.62
N CYS A 181 5.38 -10.65 19.11
CA CYS A 181 6.41 -9.62 19.33
C CYS A 181 6.37 -8.53 18.25
N GLU A 182 5.16 -8.14 17.84
CA GLU A 182 4.90 -7.24 16.71
C GLU A 182 5.42 -5.82 16.98
N ASP A 183 5.46 -5.42 18.24
CA ASP A 183 6.01 -4.16 18.72
C ASP A 183 7.54 -4.11 18.63
N LEU A 184 8.21 -5.18 19.02
CA LEU A 184 9.65 -5.33 18.86
C LEU A 184 10.04 -5.42 17.38
N ALA A 185 9.23 -6.13 16.57
CA ALA A 185 9.45 -6.20 15.11
C ALA A 185 9.35 -4.81 14.48
N TYR A 186 8.37 -4.01 14.89
CA TYR A 186 8.23 -2.63 14.44
C TYR A 186 9.44 -1.77 14.82
N LYS A 187 9.89 -1.81 16.08
CA LYS A 187 11.06 -1.08 16.55
C LYS A 187 12.31 -1.45 15.74
N LEU A 188 12.54 -2.75 15.56
CA LEU A 188 13.69 -3.25 14.80
C LEU A 188 13.67 -2.73 13.36
N ILE A 189 12.52 -2.81 12.67
CA ILE A 189 12.37 -2.28 11.31
C ILE A 189 12.57 -0.76 11.29
N GLN A 190 12.06 -0.04 12.28
CA GLN A 190 12.20 1.43 12.35
C GLN A 190 13.66 1.86 12.40
N LYS A 191 14.51 1.15 13.15
CA LYS A 191 15.95 1.42 13.24
C LYS A 191 16.72 1.03 11.98
N CYS A 192 16.37 -0.11 11.38
CA CYS A 192 17.09 -0.66 10.23
C CYS A 192 16.63 -0.13 8.87
N TYR A 193 15.38 0.33 8.75
CA TYR A 193 14.80 0.80 7.49
C TYR A 193 15.64 1.89 6.78
N PRO A 194 16.15 2.93 7.46
CA PRO A 194 16.99 3.95 6.82
C PRO A 194 18.28 3.40 6.19
N LEU A 195 18.75 2.26 6.69
CA LEU A 195 19.97 1.59 6.24
C LEU A 195 19.70 0.56 5.12
N SER A 196 18.43 0.28 4.85
CA SER A 196 18.05 -0.78 3.91
C SER A 196 18.40 -0.45 2.46
N ASN A 197 18.94 -1.44 1.77
CA ASN A 197 19.18 -1.33 0.34
C ASN A 197 17.86 -1.23 -0.46
N GLU A 198 17.93 -0.75 -1.70
CA GLU A 198 16.75 -0.53 -2.56
C GLU A 198 15.94 -1.81 -2.85
N LYS A 199 16.56 -3.00 -2.74
CA LYS A 199 15.86 -4.29 -2.91
C LYS A 199 14.86 -4.52 -1.78
N PHE A 200 15.22 -4.21 -0.53
CA PHE A 200 14.39 -4.50 0.65
C PHE A 200 13.57 -3.31 1.14
N LYS A 201 14.01 -2.09 0.85
CA LYS A 201 13.41 -0.84 1.32
C LYS A 201 11.90 -0.74 1.11
N THR A 202 11.40 -1.13 -0.07
CA THR A 202 9.95 -1.09 -0.35
C THR A 202 9.17 -2.03 0.58
N VAL A 203 9.66 -3.25 0.79
CA VAL A 203 8.96 -4.24 1.62
C VAL A 203 9.04 -3.87 3.09
N LEU A 204 10.20 -3.40 3.55
CA LEU A 204 10.37 -2.94 4.92
C LEU A 204 9.50 -1.71 5.21
N HIS A 205 9.41 -0.76 4.27
CA HIS A 205 8.48 0.36 4.38
C HIS A 205 7.03 -0.12 4.57
N ASP A 206 6.57 -1.04 3.71
CA ASP A 206 5.18 -1.48 3.72
C ASP A 206 4.84 -2.22 5.02
N ILE A 207 5.71 -3.11 5.49
CA ILE A 207 5.53 -3.82 6.78
C ILE A 207 5.59 -2.86 7.96
N ARG A 208 6.52 -1.91 7.97
CA ARG A 208 6.61 -0.87 9.01
C ARG A 208 5.29 -0.13 9.17
N ILE A 209 4.67 0.30 8.06
CA ILE A 209 3.38 0.99 8.10
C ILE A 209 2.25 0.07 8.58
N ILE A 210 2.24 -1.21 8.15
CA ILE A 210 1.23 -2.17 8.61
C ILE A 210 1.32 -2.40 10.13
N LEU A 211 2.53 -2.55 10.65
CA LEU A 211 2.78 -2.71 12.09
C LEU A 211 2.46 -1.42 12.87
N MET A 212 2.79 -0.25 12.33
CA MET A 212 2.48 1.05 12.95
C MET A 212 0.98 1.25 13.19
N VAL A 213 0.14 0.87 12.21
CA VAL A 213 -1.33 0.94 12.39
C VAL A 213 -1.81 0.01 13.50
N SER A 214 -1.14 -1.12 13.71
CA SER A 214 -1.47 -2.05 14.80
C SER A 214 -1.15 -1.48 16.19
N GLN A 215 -0.24 -0.51 16.28
CA GLN A 215 0.11 0.19 17.52
C GLN A 215 -0.74 1.43 17.81
N GLU A 216 -1.79 1.67 17.02
CA GLU A 216 -2.73 2.80 17.17
C GLU A 216 -2.08 4.21 17.13
N SER A 217 -0.83 4.33 16.69
CA SER A 217 -0.14 5.62 16.59
C SER A 217 -0.52 6.37 15.31
N LEU A 218 -1.72 6.96 15.31
CA LEU A 218 -2.28 7.70 14.16
C LEU A 218 -1.45 8.94 13.78
N ASP A 219 -0.83 9.62 14.74
CA ASP A 219 -0.03 10.82 14.49
C ASP A 219 1.25 10.47 13.72
N MET A 220 1.95 9.42 14.14
CA MET A 220 3.14 8.90 13.45
C MET A 220 2.80 8.40 12.05
N LEU A 221 1.68 7.69 11.91
CA LEU A 221 1.18 7.24 10.61
C LEU A 221 0.92 8.42 9.69
N THR A 222 0.28 9.47 10.19
CA THR A 222 -0.01 10.69 9.41
C THR A 222 1.29 11.36 9.00
N GLN A 223 2.26 11.50 9.91
CA GLN A 223 3.56 12.09 9.61
C GLN A 223 4.30 11.33 8.51
N GLU A 224 4.33 10.00 8.58
CA GLU A 224 5.01 9.15 7.58
C GLU A 224 4.30 9.19 6.23
N LEU A 225 2.97 9.05 6.19
CA LEU A 225 2.21 9.11 4.93
C LEU A 225 2.24 10.50 4.28
N ASN A 226 2.41 11.58 5.07
CA ASN A 226 2.55 12.94 4.55
C ASN A 226 3.90 13.18 3.85
N GLN A 227 4.93 12.36 4.13
CA GLN A 227 6.24 12.47 3.48
C GLN A 227 6.25 11.84 2.08
N LEU A 228 5.28 10.98 1.78
CA LEU A 228 5.17 10.35 0.46
C LEU A 228 4.76 11.38 -0.60
N SER A 229 5.43 11.34 -1.74
CA SER A 229 4.93 12.02 -2.94
C SER A 229 3.60 11.41 -3.40
N SER A 230 2.87 12.16 -4.25
CA SER A 230 1.60 11.70 -4.82
C SER A 230 1.73 10.33 -5.50
N SER A 231 2.82 10.11 -6.25
CA SER A 231 3.09 8.86 -6.95
C SER A 231 3.41 7.72 -5.97
N GLU A 232 4.28 7.97 -4.98
CA GLU A 232 4.65 6.97 -3.97
C GLU A 232 3.44 6.55 -3.13
N GLY A 233 2.57 7.48 -2.77
CA GLY A 233 1.32 7.20 -2.06
C GLY A 233 0.40 6.27 -2.84
N VAL A 234 0.19 6.52 -4.13
CA VAL A 234 -0.65 5.65 -4.97
C VAL A 234 -0.02 4.28 -5.20
N GLU A 235 1.29 4.21 -5.45
CA GLU A 235 2.00 2.94 -5.56
C GLU A 235 1.96 2.13 -4.26
N PHE A 236 2.03 2.79 -3.10
CA PHE A 236 1.85 2.14 -1.81
C PHE A 236 0.44 1.53 -1.67
N ILE A 237 -0.62 2.26 -2.04
CA ILE A 237 -1.99 1.74 -2.05
C ILE A 237 -2.16 0.54 -2.99
N LYS A 238 -1.54 0.58 -4.17
CA LYS A 238 -1.54 -0.56 -5.11
C LYS A 238 -0.92 -1.80 -4.50
N ARG A 239 0.25 -1.67 -3.87
CA ARG A 239 0.95 -2.80 -3.23
C ARG A 239 0.12 -3.38 -2.08
N LEU A 240 -0.38 -2.55 -1.18
CA LEU A 240 -1.26 -3.02 -0.10
C LEU A 240 -2.54 -3.71 -0.63
N THR A 241 -3.13 -3.19 -1.70
CA THR A 241 -4.29 -3.82 -2.35
C THR A 241 -3.95 -5.18 -2.94
N GLN A 242 -2.74 -5.34 -3.51
CA GLN A 242 -2.27 -6.63 -4.00
C GLN A 242 -2.05 -7.62 -2.85
N TYR A 243 -1.45 -7.18 -1.75
CA TYR A 243 -1.25 -8.03 -0.57
C TYR A 243 -2.59 -8.48 0.03
N GLU A 244 -3.56 -7.58 0.18
CA GLU A 244 -4.88 -7.92 0.72
C GLU A 244 -5.62 -8.97 -0.14
N LYS A 245 -5.42 -8.93 -1.47
CA LYS A 245 -6.05 -9.86 -2.42
C LYS A 245 -5.38 -11.23 -2.50
N MET A 246 -4.26 -11.44 -1.80
CA MET A 246 -3.63 -12.76 -1.75
C MET A 246 -4.58 -13.78 -1.11
N ASP A 247 -4.69 -14.96 -1.74
CA ASP A 247 -5.45 -16.08 -1.20
C ASP A 247 -4.88 -16.45 0.17
N LYS A 248 -5.74 -16.61 1.18
CA LYS A 248 -5.30 -16.89 2.57
C LYS A 248 -4.43 -18.15 2.65
N ASP A 249 -4.74 -19.16 1.83
CA ASP A 249 -4.00 -20.43 1.77
C ASP A 249 -2.60 -20.26 1.14
N LYS A 250 -2.35 -19.13 0.47
CA LYS A 250 -1.06 -18.76 -0.12
C LYS A 250 -0.30 -17.72 0.70
N VAL A 251 -0.76 -17.41 1.91
CA VAL A 251 -0.06 -16.52 2.84
C VAL A 251 0.81 -17.38 3.76
N CYS A 252 2.08 -16.99 3.91
CA CYS A 252 2.98 -17.57 4.91
C CYS A 252 2.33 -17.54 6.30
N HIS A 253 2.28 -18.68 6.99
CA HIS A 253 1.60 -18.80 8.29
C HIS A 253 2.17 -17.82 9.33
N TYR A 254 3.48 -17.56 9.29
CA TYR A 254 4.13 -16.58 10.17
C TYR A 254 3.62 -15.14 9.99
N MET A 255 3.01 -14.82 8.83
CA MET A 255 2.50 -13.49 8.51
C MET A 255 0.97 -13.43 8.43
N SER A 256 0.26 -14.53 8.75
CA SER A 256 -1.21 -14.58 8.62
C SER A 256 -1.94 -13.56 9.51
N ASN A 257 -1.44 -13.32 10.72
CA ASN A 257 -1.97 -12.28 11.61
C ASN A 257 -1.81 -10.87 11.00
N ILE A 258 -0.63 -10.55 10.47
CA ILE A 258 -0.34 -9.27 9.83
C ILE A 258 -1.18 -9.10 8.57
N HIS A 259 -1.26 -10.14 7.74
CA HIS A 259 -2.07 -10.16 6.52
C HIS A 259 -3.55 -9.84 6.80
N SER A 260 -4.11 -10.44 7.85
CA SER A 260 -5.51 -10.21 8.24
C SER A 260 -5.83 -8.74 8.58
N ARG A 261 -4.81 -7.96 8.98
CA ARG A 261 -4.94 -6.54 9.34
C ARG A 261 -4.79 -5.59 8.16
N ILE A 262 -4.22 -6.04 7.03
CA ILE A 262 -3.95 -5.20 5.84
C ILE A 262 -5.20 -4.45 5.40
N GLY A 263 -6.38 -5.07 5.45
CA GLY A 263 -7.62 -4.42 5.06
C GLY A 263 -7.96 -3.16 5.86
N THR A 264 -7.64 -3.14 7.16
CA THR A 264 -7.82 -1.99 8.06
C THR A 264 -6.76 -0.92 7.78
N VAL A 265 -5.50 -1.35 7.61
CA VAL A 265 -4.38 -0.46 7.25
C VAL A 265 -4.66 0.26 5.95
N LEU A 266 -5.08 -0.48 4.92
CA LEU A 266 -5.41 0.03 3.59
C LEU A 266 -6.51 1.10 3.67
N LEU A 267 -7.58 0.86 4.44
CA LEU A 267 -8.65 1.85 4.60
C LEU A 267 -8.14 3.16 5.21
N ARG A 268 -7.33 3.07 6.28
CA ARG A 268 -6.74 4.25 6.94
C ARG A 268 -5.76 4.98 6.02
N ALA A 269 -4.86 4.24 5.37
CA ALA A 269 -3.86 4.79 4.47
C ALA A 269 -4.49 5.50 3.27
N ILE A 270 -5.45 4.86 2.57
CA ILE A 270 -6.13 5.50 1.43
C ILE A 270 -6.83 6.78 1.90
N HIS A 271 -7.49 6.77 3.07
CA HIS A 271 -8.19 7.96 3.56
C HIS A 271 -7.23 9.11 3.89
N LEU A 272 -6.13 8.84 4.61
CA LEU A 272 -5.13 9.86 4.95
C LEU A 272 -4.45 10.44 3.71
N ILE A 273 -4.04 9.58 2.78
CA ILE A 273 -3.46 10.02 1.51
C ILE A 273 -4.49 10.85 0.72
N MET A 274 -5.75 10.44 0.69
CA MET A 274 -6.81 11.21 0.04
C MET A 274 -6.96 12.60 0.64
N VAL A 275 -6.99 12.72 1.98
CA VAL A 275 -7.04 14.01 2.67
C VAL A 275 -5.86 14.90 2.26
N ASN A 276 -4.65 14.35 2.16
CA ASN A 276 -3.47 15.10 1.73
C ASN A 276 -3.59 15.63 0.30
N PHE A 277 -4.13 14.84 -0.63
CA PHE A 277 -4.40 15.31 -1.99
C PHE A 277 -5.46 16.42 -1.98
N MET A 278 -6.55 16.24 -1.24
CA MET A 278 -7.67 17.19 -1.14
C MET A 278 -7.25 18.54 -0.54
N GLY A 279 -6.22 18.56 0.31
CA GLY A 279 -5.66 19.77 0.88
C GLY A 279 -4.82 20.60 -0.11
N LYS A 280 -4.38 20.02 -1.24
CA LYS A 280 -3.60 20.72 -2.27
C LYS A 280 -4.50 21.60 -3.15
N PRO A 281 -4.01 22.76 -3.63
CA PRO A 281 -4.81 23.64 -4.49
C PRO A 281 -5.05 23.06 -5.89
N GLU A 282 -4.04 22.36 -6.44
CA GLU A 282 -4.06 21.81 -7.79
C GLU A 282 -4.22 20.28 -7.78
N VAL A 283 -4.94 19.78 -8.78
CA VAL A 283 -5.19 18.34 -8.95
C VAL A 283 -3.96 17.67 -9.54
N ASP A 284 -3.41 16.73 -8.79
CA ASP A 284 -2.34 15.83 -9.25
C ASP A 284 -2.91 14.75 -10.20
N GLY A 285 -2.13 14.34 -11.20
CA GLY A 285 -2.55 13.31 -12.16
C GLY A 285 -2.91 11.97 -11.52
N ASN A 286 -2.32 11.65 -10.35
CA ASN A 286 -2.58 10.43 -9.61
C ASN A 286 -3.88 10.49 -8.78
N PHE A 287 -4.51 11.67 -8.64
CA PHE A 287 -5.69 11.86 -7.79
C PHE A 287 -6.89 11.03 -8.26
N ILE A 288 -7.10 10.93 -9.58
CA ILE A 288 -8.22 10.17 -10.15
C ILE A 288 -8.08 8.69 -9.81
N GLU A 289 -6.87 8.13 -9.94
CA GLU A 289 -6.60 6.74 -9.58
C GLU A 289 -6.84 6.48 -8.10
N LEU A 290 -6.40 7.40 -7.22
CA LEU A 290 -6.69 7.33 -5.79
C LEU A 290 -8.20 7.41 -5.49
N CYS A 291 -8.95 8.23 -6.21
CA CYS A 291 -10.41 8.32 -6.09
C CYS A 291 -11.07 6.98 -6.41
N VAL A 292 -10.65 6.31 -7.47
CA VAL A 292 -11.16 4.99 -7.83
C VAL A 292 -10.92 3.99 -6.68
N PHE A 293 -9.70 3.93 -6.13
CA PHE A 293 -9.40 3.05 -4.99
C PHE A 293 -10.25 3.37 -3.76
N TRP A 294 -10.39 4.65 -3.42
CA TRP A 294 -11.13 5.08 -2.24
C TRP A 294 -12.64 4.81 -2.38
N VAL A 295 -13.24 5.16 -3.52
CA VAL A 295 -14.66 4.91 -3.80
C VAL A 295 -14.94 3.41 -3.78
N ASP A 296 -14.14 2.60 -4.48
CA ASP A 296 -14.29 1.15 -4.47
C ASP A 296 -14.25 0.59 -3.05
N ARG A 297 -13.34 1.10 -2.21
CA ARG A 297 -13.17 0.62 -0.85
C ARG A 297 -14.34 0.97 0.07
N ILE A 298 -14.77 2.23 0.05
CA ILE A 298 -15.85 2.73 0.91
C ILE A 298 -17.16 2.08 0.51
N PHE A 299 -17.51 2.09 -0.77
CA PHE A 299 -18.82 1.59 -1.22
C PHE A 299 -18.92 0.07 -1.23
N SER A 300 -17.82 -0.68 -1.29
CA SER A 300 -17.86 -2.16 -1.24
C SER A 300 -17.98 -2.73 0.18
N LYS A 301 -17.39 -2.07 1.20
CA LYS A 301 -17.23 -2.68 2.55
C LYS A 301 -17.82 -1.84 3.69
N ASN A 302 -17.99 -0.53 3.52
CA ASN A 302 -18.25 0.37 4.63
C ASN A 302 -18.90 1.67 4.14
N LYS A 303 -20.24 1.75 4.12
CA LYS A 303 -20.97 3.02 3.93
C LYS A 303 -20.80 3.92 5.18
N LYS A 304 -19.57 4.34 5.47
CA LYS A 304 -19.22 5.17 6.64
C LYS A 304 -19.36 6.64 6.29
N SER A 305 -20.55 7.19 6.50
CA SER A 305 -20.88 8.62 6.27
C SER A 305 -19.82 9.58 6.82
N ASN A 306 -19.23 9.30 7.99
CA ASN A 306 -18.22 10.17 8.62
C ASN A 306 -16.93 10.32 7.82
N LEU A 307 -16.43 9.26 7.16
CA LEU A 307 -15.21 9.33 6.32
C LEU A 307 -15.46 10.14 5.05
N ILE A 308 -16.71 10.14 4.62
CA ILE A 308 -17.14 10.85 3.44
C ILE A 308 -17.27 12.35 3.77
N GLN A 309 -17.85 12.68 4.92
CA GLN A 309 -17.98 14.05 5.41
C GLN A 309 -16.62 14.71 5.66
N SER A 310 -15.66 13.99 6.24
CA SER A 310 -14.32 14.52 6.49
C SER A 310 -13.58 14.90 5.20
N LEU A 311 -13.78 14.20 4.08
CA LEU A 311 -13.19 14.62 2.80
C LEU A 311 -13.83 15.90 2.24
N GLY A 312 -15.13 16.08 2.44
CA GLY A 312 -15.80 17.34 2.16
C GLY A 312 -15.14 18.47 2.94
N ASP A 313 -14.94 18.25 4.24
CA ASP A 313 -14.38 19.22 5.18
C ASP A 313 -12.95 19.65 4.85
N MET A 314 -12.12 18.72 4.38
CA MET A 314 -10.70 18.96 4.09
C MET A 314 -10.42 19.49 2.69
N SER A 315 -11.41 19.65 1.83
CA SER A 315 -11.18 20.08 0.45
C SER A 315 -10.95 21.58 0.32
N ASN A 316 -9.78 21.95 -0.21
CA ASN A 316 -9.44 23.34 -0.54
C ASN A 316 -9.70 23.70 -2.01
N SER A 317 -10.23 22.77 -2.82
CA SER A 317 -10.24 22.90 -4.27
C SER A 317 -11.52 22.34 -4.86
N SER A 318 -12.23 23.18 -5.61
CA SER A 318 -13.47 22.76 -6.26
C SER A 318 -13.24 21.57 -7.19
N ALA A 319 -12.12 21.56 -7.92
CA ALA A 319 -11.78 20.51 -8.88
C ALA A 319 -11.66 19.11 -8.26
N HIS A 320 -11.02 19.00 -7.09
CA HIS A 320 -10.89 17.73 -6.38
C HIS A 320 -12.25 17.15 -5.99
N LEU A 321 -13.15 17.98 -5.44
CA LEU A 321 -14.51 17.55 -5.09
C LEU A 321 -15.28 17.06 -6.32
N PHE A 322 -15.24 17.79 -7.44
CA PHE A 322 -15.95 17.36 -8.65
C PHE A 322 -15.46 16.01 -9.17
N ILE A 323 -14.15 15.78 -9.17
CA ILE A 323 -13.59 14.48 -9.57
C ILE A 323 -14.08 13.37 -8.64
N LEU A 324 -13.98 13.57 -7.33
CA LEU A 324 -14.44 12.59 -6.33
C LEU A 324 -15.93 12.26 -6.53
N ILE A 325 -16.78 13.29 -6.71
CA ILE A 325 -18.22 13.06 -6.89
C ILE A 325 -18.49 12.29 -8.18
N GLU A 326 -17.83 12.63 -9.29
CA GLU A 326 -18.02 11.90 -10.55
C GLU A 326 -17.62 10.42 -10.41
N GLU A 327 -16.53 10.11 -9.68
CA GLU A 327 -16.17 8.71 -9.40
C GLU A 327 -17.18 8.01 -8.50
N ILE A 328 -17.72 8.68 -7.48
CA ILE A 328 -18.81 8.15 -6.63
C ILE A 328 -20.05 7.82 -7.47
N MET A 329 -20.46 8.76 -8.33
CA MET A 329 -21.64 8.61 -9.19
C MET A 329 -21.50 7.49 -10.23
N LYS A 330 -20.28 7.17 -10.68
CA LYS A 330 -20.04 6.04 -11.59
C LYS A 330 -20.23 4.67 -10.91
N LYS A 331 -19.93 4.58 -9.61
CA LYS A 331 -19.87 3.29 -8.89
C LYS A 331 -21.16 2.87 -8.21
N SER A 332 -22.02 3.81 -7.84
CA SER A 332 -23.30 3.49 -7.18
C SER A 332 -24.48 3.78 -8.10
N ALA A 333 -25.34 2.79 -8.33
CA ALA A 333 -26.68 3.01 -8.91
C ALA A 333 -27.67 3.49 -7.83
N ASP A 334 -27.49 3.02 -6.60
CA ASP A 334 -28.22 3.42 -5.38
C ASP A 334 -27.45 4.54 -4.67
N ILE A 335 -27.25 5.65 -5.38
CA ILE A 335 -26.58 6.84 -4.85
C ILE A 335 -27.39 7.36 -3.65
N ASP A 336 -26.73 7.67 -2.55
CA ASP A 336 -27.26 8.62 -1.57
C ASP A 336 -27.30 10.00 -2.27
N LEU A 337 -28.34 10.21 -3.07
CA LEU A 337 -28.51 11.40 -3.90
C LEU A 337 -28.41 12.69 -3.06
N PRO A 338 -29.00 12.77 -1.85
CA PRO A 338 -28.74 13.87 -0.91
C PRO A 338 -27.25 14.14 -0.66
N PHE A 339 -26.45 13.09 -0.47
CA PHE A 339 -25.02 13.23 -0.24
C PHE A 339 -24.26 13.78 -1.45
N CYS A 340 -24.53 13.26 -2.65
CA CYS A 340 -23.92 13.81 -3.88
C CYS A 340 -24.32 15.26 -4.12
N ILE A 341 -25.59 15.61 -3.82
CA ILE A 341 -26.09 16.98 -3.89
C ILE A 341 -25.32 17.91 -2.93
N ASP A 342 -25.08 17.47 -1.69
CA ASP A 342 -24.33 18.25 -0.70
C ASP A 342 -22.89 18.54 -1.17
N LEU A 343 -22.16 17.50 -1.58
CA LEU A 343 -20.81 17.68 -2.12
C LEU A 343 -20.80 18.56 -3.38
N PHE A 344 -21.75 18.38 -4.31
CA PHE A 344 -21.85 19.22 -5.51
C PHE A 344 -22.10 20.68 -5.15
N THR A 345 -22.97 20.94 -4.16
CA THR A 345 -23.28 22.29 -3.69
C THR A 345 -22.04 22.93 -3.07
N ARG A 346 -21.30 22.20 -2.25
CA ARG A 346 -20.04 22.64 -1.67
C ARG A 346 -18.98 22.94 -2.74
N ALA A 347 -18.77 22.02 -3.67
CA ALA A 347 -17.81 22.18 -4.77
C ALA A 347 -18.14 23.38 -5.65
N THR A 348 -19.44 23.58 -5.93
CA THR A 348 -19.93 24.73 -6.70
C THR A 348 -19.74 26.04 -5.95
N THR A 349 -19.98 26.05 -4.63
CA THR A 349 -19.76 27.22 -3.77
C THR A 349 -18.30 27.64 -3.77
N ILE A 350 -17.38 26.68 -3.60
CA ILE A 350 -15.93 26.94 -3.70
C ILE A 350 -15.59 27.51 -5.08
N SER A 351 -16.13 26.92 -6.15
CA SER A 351 -15.87 27.39 -7.51
C SER A 351 -16.42 28.79 -7.81
N ILE A 352 -17.56 29.17 -7.24
CA ILE A 352 -18.12 30.52 -7.34
C ILE A 352 -17.21 31.52 -6.61
N ASN A 353 -16.70 31.16 -5.42
CA ASN A 353 -15.78 31.99 -4.66
C ASN A 353 -14.47 32.19 -5.42
N GLU A 354 -13.92 31.12 -6.01
CA GLU A 354 -12.76 31.18 -6.92
C GLU A 354 -13.03 32.12 -8.10
N PHE A 355 -14.16 31.96 -8.79
CA PHE A 355 -14.56 32.79 -9.94
C PHE A 355 -14.76 34.28 -9.61
N SER A 356 -15.22 34.56 -8.38
CA SER A 356 -15.49 35.91 -7.90
C SER A 356 -14.22 36.64 -7.44
N SER A 357 -13.09 35.93 -7.34
CA SER A 357 -11.79 36.52 -6.99
C SER A 357 -11.35 37.56 -8.03
N THR A 358 -10.97 38.75 -7.55
CA THR A 358 -10.53 39.88 -8.39
C THR A 358 -9.14 39.70 -9.00
N LYS A 359 -8.44 38.61 -8.65
CA LYS A 359 -7.03 38.35 -9.03
C LYS A 359 -6.85 37.57 -10.34
N ILE A 360 -7.93 37.27 -11.06
CA ILE A 360 -7.91 36.34 -12.20
C ILE A 360 -7.99 37.09 -13.55
N SER A 361 -7.16 36.70 -14.52
CA SER A 361 -7.15 37.29 -15.87
C SER A 361 -8.45 37.01 -16.65
N LYS A 362 -8.74 37.79 -17.70
CA LYS A 362 -9.95 37.62 -18.54
C LYS A 362 -10.02 36.24 -19.20
N GLU A 363 -8.89 35.70 -19.66
CA GLU A 363 -8.82 34.38 -20.31
C GLU A 363 -9.09 33.25 -19.32
N VAL A 364 -8.49 33.33 -18.13
CA VAL A 364 -8.71 32.35 -17.06
C VAL A 364 -10.16 32.43 -16.55
N LYS A 365 -10.75 33.63 -16.51
CA LYS A 365 -12.16 33.84 -16.17
C LYS A 365 -13.11 33.22 -17.19
N LYS A 366 -12.80 33.29 -18.49
CA LYS A 366 -13.56 32.61 -19.55
C LYS A 366 -13.52 31.09 -19.39
N LYS A 367 -12.33 30.51 -19.15
CA LYS A 367 -12.16 29.07 -18.89
C LYS A 367 -12.92 28.62 -17.65
N HIS A 368 -12.86 29.39 -16.56
CA HIS A 368 -13.66 29.12 -15.36
C HIS A 368 -15.16 29.20 -15.62
N SER A 369 -15.63 30.16 -16.43
CA SER A 369 -17.04 30.28 -16.81
C SER A 369 -17.55 29.05 -17.56
N GLN A 370 -16.77 28.52 -18.49
CA GLN A 370 -17.07 27.28 -19.21
C GLN A 370 -17.14 26.08 -18.26
N THR A 371 -16.15 25.93 -17.38
CA THR A 371 -16.11 24.86 -16.38
C THR A 371 -17.30 24.93 -15.42
N LEU A 372 -17.63 26.13 -14.92
CA LEU A 372 -18.74 26.35 -14.00
C LEU A 372 -20.09 26.12 -14.67
N CYS A 373 -20.25 26.51 -15.94
CA CYS A 373 -21.42 26.18 -16.76
C CYS A 373 -21.63 24.66 -16.82
N ALA A 374 -20.60 23.89 -17.18
CA ALA A 374 -20.69 22.42 -17.24
C ALA A 374 -21.09 21.80 -15.88
N ARG A 375 -20.58 22.34 -14.77
CA ARG A 375 -20.92 21.92 -13.39
C ARG A 375 -22.39 22.20 -13.04
N PHE A 376 -22.93 23.37 -13.41
CA PHE A 376 -24.35 23.68 -13.22
C PHE A 376 -25.26 22.81 -14.08
N LEU A 377 -24.86 22.47 -15.31
CA LEU A 377 -25.62 21.52 -16.14
C LEU A 377 -25.64 20.12 -15.52
N ARG A 378 -24.55 19.70 -14.88
CA ARG A 378 -24.50 18.43 -14.15
C ARG A 378 -25.42 18.44 -12.93
N LEU A 379 -25.42 19.52 -12.15
CA LEU A 379 -26.36 19.74 -11.05
C LEU A 379 -27.82 19.71 -11.52
N ALA A 380 -28.14 20.36 -12.64
CA ALA A 380 -29.48 20.34 -13.22
C ALA A 380 -29.96 18.92 -13.55
N LYS A 381 -29.05 18.05 -14.00
CA LYS A 381 -29.35 16.62 -14.26
C LYS A 381 -29.58 15.83 -12.97
N LEU A 382 -28.85 16.14 -11.89
CA LEU A 382 -29.06 15.50 -10.57
C LEU A 382 -30.41 15.88 -9.97
N PHE A 383 -30.82 17.14 -10.09
CA PHE A 383 -32.11 17.64 -9.60
C PHE A 383 -33.27 17.41 -10.58
N ASN A 384 -33.26 16.32 -11.36
CA ASN A 384 -34.29 16.10 -12.39
C ASN A 384 -35.72 16.03 -11.82
N SER A 385 -35.87 15.58 -10.58
CA SER A 385 -37.15 15.52 -9.85
C SER A 385 -37.61 16.88 -9.28
N CYS A 386 -36.72 17.87 -9.15
CA CYS A 386 -37.03 19.20 -8.61
C CYS A 386 -36.96 20.26 -9.71
N ARG A 387 -38.09 20.52 -10.39
CA ARG A 387 -38.17 21.44 -11.53
C ARG A 387 -37.67 22.85 -11.20
N GLY A 388 -37.93 23.35 -10.00
CA GLY A 388 -37.49 24.67 -9.55
C GLY A 388 -35.96 24.79 -9.50
N ILE A 389 -35.28 23.88 -8.80
CA ILE A 389 -33.82 23.88 -8.70
C ILE A 389 -33.18 23.64 -10.07
N LYS A 390 -33.73 22.70 -10.86
CA LYS A 390 -33.27 22.45 -12.23
C LYS A 390 -33.35 23.70 -13.12
N LYS A 391 -34.43 24.48 -13.03
CA LYS A 391 -34.59 25.75 -13.74
C LYS A 391 -33.46 26.72 -13.39
N GLU A 392 -33.20 26.93 -12.10
CA GLU A 392 -32.17 27.86 -11.63
C GLU A 392 -30.76 27.41 -12.05
N CYS A 393 -30.46 26.11 -11.99
CA CYS A 393 -29.18 25.58 -12.48
C CYS A 393 -28.99 25.83 -13.99
N LEU A 394 -30.02 25.59 -14.82
CA LEU A 394 -29.95 25.83 -16.27
C LEU A 394 -29.80 27.32 -16.61
N LEU A 395 -30.55 28.20 -15.93
CA LEU A 395 -30.42 29.65 -16.09
C LEU A 395 -29.04 30.15 -15.66
N THR A 396 -28.51 29.62 -14.56
CA THR A 396 -27.18 29.98 -14.07
C THR A 396 -26.09 29.53 -15.04
N ALA A 397 -26.17 28.29 -15.56
CA ALA A 397 -25.27 27.78 -16.60
C ALA A 397 -25.27 28.69 -17.84
N PHE A 398 -26.45 29.07 -18.33
CA PHE A 398 -26.58 29.96 -19.49
C PHE A 398 -26.00 31.34 -19.24
N THR A 399 -26.21 31.89 -18.03
CA THR A 399 -25.67 33.18 -17.63
C THR A 399 -24.13 33.18 -17.55
N LEU A 400 -23.53 32.04 -17.22
CA LEU A 400 -22.07 31.87 -17.15
C LEU A 400 -21.45 31.69 -18.54
N TYR A 401 -22.04 30.86 -19.38
CA TYR A 401 -21.50 30.59 -20.70
C TYR A 401 -22.63 30.37 -21.73
N PRO A 402 -23.15 31.46 -22.32
CA PRO A 402 -24.29 31.37 -23.23
C PRO A 402 -23.85 30.76 -24.57
N THR A 403 -24.45 29.63 -24.93
CA THR A 403 -24.31 29.00 -26.25
C THR A 403 -25.68 28.77 -26.88
N GLN A 404 -25.72 28.56 -28.20
CA GLN A 404 -26.97 28.30 -28.90
C GLN A 404 -27.60 26.97 -28.49
N GLU A 405 -26.77 25.96 -28.21
CA GLU A 405 -27.21 24.65 -27.75
C GLU A 405 -27.91 24.75 -26.39
N LEU A 406 -27.32 25.50 -25.46
CA LEU A 406 -27.89 25.70 -24.13
C LEU A 406 -29.16 26.56 -24.15
N LEU A 407 -29.21 27.56 -25.05
CA LEU A 407 -30.44 28.33 -25.27
C LEU A 407 -31.58 27.41 -25.74
N LYS A 408 -31.29 26.47 -26.64
CA LYS A 408 -32.27 25.49 -27.12
C LYS A 408 -32.74 24.57 -25.99
N GLU A 409 -31.82 24.00 -25.21
CA GLU A 409 -32.14 23.17 -24.04
C GLU A 409 -33.01 23.93 -23.01
N LEU A 410 -32.72 25.21 -22.78
CA LEU A 410 -33.49 26.08 -21.90
C LEU A 410 -34.91 26.33 -22.43
N ILE A 411 -35.05 26.63 -23.72
CA ILE A 411 -36.36 26.84 -24.36
C ILE A 411 -37.19 25.55 -24.29
N ASP A 412 -36.58 24.41 -24.63
CA ASP A 412 -37.22 23.09 -24.60
C ASP A 412 -37.68 22.72 -23.18
N PHE A 413 -36.90 23.07 -22.15
CA PHE A 413 -37.28 22.85 -20.74
C PHE A 413 -38.39 23.80 -20.24
N LEU A 414 -38.43 25.04 -20.75
CA LEU A 414 -39.37 26.07 -20.32
C LEU A 414 -40.71 26.03 -21.06
N GLN A 415 -40.81 25.35 -22.20
CA GLN A 415 -42.08 25.21 -22.93
C GLN A 415 -42.98 24.08 -22.37
N PRO A 416 -44.28 24.32 -22.08
CA PRO A 416 -44.92 25.59 -21.76
C PRO A 416 -45.59 25.57 -20.37
N GLN A 417 -45.14 26.44 -19.46
CA GLN A 417 -45.99 27.50 -18.91
C GLN A 417 -45.12 28.73 -18.63
N VAL A 418 -45.51 29.86 -19.25
CA VAL A 418 -44.99 31.23 -19.09
C VAL A 418 -43.82 31.66 -20.00
N THR A 419 -44.03 32.82 -20.59
CA THR A 419 -43.30 33.50 -21.66
C THR A 419 -41.83 33.74 -21.32
N ILE A 420 -40.95 32.87 -21.83
CA ILE A 420 -39.48 32.88 -21.77
C ILE A 420 -38.85 34.28 -21.96
N LYS A 421 -39.51 35.14 -22.75
CA LYS A 421 -39.07 36.50 -23.04
C LYS A 421 -39.08 37.44 -21.83
N GLN A 422 -39.99 37.27 -20.87
CA GLN A 422 -40.09 38.16 -19.69
C GLN A 422 -39.08 37.79 -18.59
N GLU A 423 -38.80 36.50 -18.39
CA GLU A 423 -37.85 36.04 -17.36
C GLU A 423 -36.39 36.35 -17.72
N LEU A 424 -36.00 36.13 -19.00
CA LEU A 424 -34.65 36.43 -19.49
C LEU A 424 -34.36 37.94 -19.47
N LEU A 425 -35.37 38.78 -19.76
CA LEU A 425 -35.26 40.23 -19.61
C LEU A 425 -35.12 40.64 -18.14
N ARG A 426 -35.83 39.99 -17.20
CA ARG A 426 -35.69 40.28 -15.76
C ARG A 426 -34.28 40.03 -15.23
N LEU A 427 -33.66 38.90 -15.61
CA LEU A 427 -32.31 38.54 -15.17
C LEU A 427 -31.21 39.44 -15.75
N HIS A 428 -31.33 39.83 -17.03
CA HIS A 428 -30.43 40.82 -17.63
C HIS A 428 -30.56 42.20 -16.98
N THR A 429 -31.78 42.62 -16.62
CA THR A 429 -32.03 43.93 -16.00
C THR A 429 -31.57 43.99 -14.54
N SER A 430 -31.74 42.91 -13.77
CA SER A 430 -31.28 42.82 -12.37
C SER A 430 -29.75 42.95 -12.24
N ARG A 431 -28.99 42.49 -13.24
CA ARG A 431 -27.52 42.59 -13.23
C ARG A 431 -27.03 43.97 -13.68
N ALA A 432 -27.76 44.66 -14.56
CA ALA A 432 -27.49 46.05 -14.91
C ALA A 432 -27.67 46.99 -13.70
N GLN A 433 -28.70 46.75 -12.88
CA GLN A 433 -28.95 47.53 -11.66
C GLN A 433 -27.90 47.28 -10.55
N CYS A 434 -27.39 46.05 -10.41
CA CYS A 434 -26.25 45.80 -9.50
C CYS A 434 -24.95 46.48 -9.96
N PHE A 435 -24.69 46.57 -11.27
CA PHE A 435 -23.51 47.26 -11.80
C PHE A 435 -23.61 48.79 -11.74
N GLU A 436 -24.82 49.36 -11.82
CA GLU A 436 -25.03 50.80 -11.68
C GLU A 436 -24.98 51.27 -10.21
N SER A 437 -25.45 50.45 -9.27
CA SER A 437 -25.35 50.76 -7.82
C SER A 437 -23.93 50.77 -7.25
N GLN A 438 -22.96 50.17 -7.95
CA GLN A 438 -21.52 50.25 -7.61
C GLN A 438 -20.79 51.41 -8.31
N ARG A 439 -21.43 52.12 -9.24
CA ARG A 439 -20.88 53.34 -9.88
C ARG A 439 -21.30 54.64 -9.18
N SER A 440 -22.22 54.59 -8.22
CA SER A 440 -22.69 55.75 -7.46
C SER A 440 -21.93 55.99 -6.14
N TYR A 441 -20.89 55.20 -5.86
CA TYR A 441 -19.94 55.44 -4.77
C TYR A 441 -18.50 55.38 -5.32
N VAL A 442 -18.11 56.41 -6.07
CA VAL A 442 -16.73 56.87 -6.22
C VAL A 442 -16.74 58.39 -6.15
#